data_AF-A0A4Y3RKG5-F1
#
_entry.id   AF-A0A4Y3RKG5-F1
#
_cell.length_a   1.000
_cell.length_b   1.000
_cell.length_c   1.000
_cell.angle_alpha   90.00
_cell.angle_beta   90.00
_cell.angle_gamma   90.00
#
_symmetry.space_group_name_H-M   'P 1'
#
loop_
_entity.id
_entity.type
_entity.pdbx_description
1 polymer ?
#
loop_
_entity_poly.entity_id
_entity_poly.type
_entity_poly.pdbx_seq_one_letter_code
_entity_poly.pdbx_strand_id
1 'polypeptide(L)' 'MQFTSSGYADGGCGVAGFEEAALERVRVARARLQAAQEADDAFDEAQAAEELEDALRVAHDHGVATGAWDTR' A
#
# COMPACT_ATOMS: atom_id res chain seq x y z
N MET A 1 3.80 10.59 -44.63
CA MET A 1 4.62 9.53 -44.01
C MET A 1 4.56 9.66 -42.50
N GLN A 2 3.84 8.72 -41.86
CA GLN A 2 4.01 8.14 -40.52
C GLN A 2 4.52 9.04 -39.37
N PHE A 3 3.59 9.54 -38.56
CA PHE A 3 3.81 9.87 -37.14
C PHE A 3 3.30 8.70 -36.29
N THR A 4 4.20 7.83 -35.85
CA THR A 4 3.92 6.87 -34.78
C THR A 4 4.41 7.48 -33.47
N SER A 5 3.59 8.32 -32.84
CA SER A 5 3.70 8.62 -31.42
C SER A 5 2.51 7.96 -30.73
N SER A 6 2.60 6.64 -30.64
CA SER A 6 1.81 5.82 -29.75
C SER A 6 2.41 5.96 -28.36
N GLY A 7 1.67 6.54 -27.44
CA GLY A 7 2.13 6.69 -26.06
C GLY A 7 1.29 7.68 -25.30
N TYR A 8 0.04 7.33 -25.01
CA TYR A 8 -0.67 7.89 -23.88
C TYR A 8 0.05 7.40 -22.61
N ALA A 9 1.13 8.09 -22.21
CA ALA A 9 1.63 8.04 -20.84
C ALA A 9 0.83 9.10 -20.08
N ASP A 10 -0.27 8.68 -19.47
CA ASP A 10 -0.32 8.26 -18.07
C ASP A 10 -0.56 9.47 -17.19
N GLY A 11 -1.84 9.66 -16.84
CA GLY A 11 -2.25 10.67 -15.88
C GLY A 11 -1.84 10.23 -14.49
N GLY A 12 -1.07 11.05 -13.77
CA GLY A 12 -0.65 10.66 -12.42
C GLY A 12 -0.01 11.75 -11.56
N CYS A 13 -0.26 13.04 -11.81
CA CYS A 13 0.32 14.12 -10.99
C CYS A 13 -0.25 14.20 -9.54
N GLY A 14 -1.20 13.33 -9.16
CA GLY A 14 -1.72 13.23 -7.78
C GLY A 14 -1.72 11.83 -7.16
N VAL A 15 -1.41 10.78 -7.94
CA VAL A 15 -1.54 9.38 -7.48
C VAL A 15 -0.21 8.83 -6.95
N ALA A 16 0.92 9.16 -7.57
CA ALA A 16 2.23 8.64 -7.18
C ALA A 16 2.62 8.96 -5.71
N GLY A 17 2.30 10.16 -5.21
CA GLY A 17 2.62 10.55 -3.83
C GLY A 17 1.72 9.89 -2.78
N PHE A 18 0.45 9.65 -3.11
CA PHE A 18 -0.47 8.94 -2.23
C PHE A 18 -0.17 7.44 -2.19
N GLU A 19 0.15 6.88 -3.36
CA GLU A 19 0.54 5.48 -3.51
C GLU A 19 1.81 5.15 -2.72
N GLU A 20 2.84 5.98 -2.86
CA GLU A 20 4.08 5.84 -2.09
C GLU A 20 3.84 6.00 -0.58
N ALA A 21 3.00 6.97 -0.17
CA ALA A 21 2.64 7.16 1.22
C ALA A 21 1.80 6.01 1.80
N ALA A 22 0.93 5.39 1.00
CA ALA A 22 0.14 4.22 1.40
C ALA A 22 1.04 2.99 1.57
N LEU A 23 1.95 2.75 0.62
CA LEU A 23 2.94 1.68 0.70
C LEU A 23 3.86 1.85 1.91
N GLU A 24 4.30 3.08 2.20
CA GLU A 24 5.13 3.35 3.37
C GLU A 24 4.36 3.09 4.67
N ARG A 25 3.08 3.46 4.75
CA ARG A 25 2.23 3.11 5.90
C ARG A 25 2.11 1.60 6.09
N VAL A 26 1.90 0.84 5.01
CA VAL A 26 1.85 -0.63 5.07
C VAL A 26 3.16 -1.21 5.60
N ARG A 27 4.31 -0.67 5.18
CA ARG A 27 5.62 -1.11 5.69
C ARG A 27 5.79 -0.82 7.17
N VAL A 28 5.43 0.39 7.60
CA VAL A 28 5.52 0.80 9.01
C VAL A 28 4.58 -0.04 9.89
N ALA A 29 3.35 -0.28 9.46
CA ALA A 29 2.39 -1.11 10.20
C ALA A 29 2.89 -2.55 10.33
N ARG A 30 3.48 -3.13 9.27
CA ARG A 30 4.12 -4.47 9.32
C ARG A 30 5.28 -4.52 10.30
N ALA A 31 6.15 -3.51 10.31
CA ALA A 31 7.28 -3.45 11.24
C ALA A 31 6.80 -3.34 12.70
N ARG A 32 5.74 -2.56 12.96
CA ARG A 32 5.11 -2.48 14.29
C ARG A 32 4.49 -3.80 14.73
N LEU A 33 3.77 -4.47 13.84
CA LEU A 33 3.17 -5.77 14.12
C LEU A 33 4.24 -6.81 14.47
N GLN A 34 5.36 -6.82 13.75
CA GLN A 34 6.48 -7.70 14.05
C GLN A 34 7.10 -7.40 15.43
N ALA A 35 7.32 -6.12 15.74
CA ALA A 35 7.85 -5.71 17.04
C ALA A 35 6.90 -6.07 18.20
N ALA A 36 5.58 -5.94 18.00
CA ALA A 36 4.58 -6.32 18.99
C ALA A 36 4.55 -7.83 19.23
N GLN A 37 4.66 -8.64 18.17
CA GLN A 37 4.78 -10.10 18.29
C GLN A 37 6.06 -10.51 19.04
N GLU A 38 7.19 -9.86 18.77
CA GLU A 38 8.44 -10.12 19.51
C GLU A 38 8.36 -9.73 20.99
N ALA A 39 7.54 -8.72 21.31
CA ALA A 39 7.29 -8.28 22.67
C ALA A 39 6.22 -9.11 23.41
N ASP A 40 5.52 -10.02 22.73
CA ASP A 40 4.33 -10.74 23.22
C ASP A 40 3.25 -9.76 23.74
N ASP A 41 3.15 -8.58 23.11
CA ASP A 41 2.18 -7.56 23.48
C ASP A 41 0.92 -7.69 22.62
N ALA A 42 -0.05 -8.46 23.13
CA ALA A 42 -1.30 -8.72 22.44
C ALA A 42 -2.14 -7.45 22.15
N PHE A 43 -1.95 -6.38 22.91
CA PHE A 43 -2.67 -5.13 22.67
C PHE A 43 -2.06 -4.36 21.49
N ASP A 44 -0.74 -4.19 21.48
CA ASP A 44 -0.04 -3.56 20.36
C ASP A 44 -0.11 -4.39 19.07
N GLU A 45 -0.15 -5.72 19.18
CA GLU A 45 -0.36 -6.61 18.03
C GLU A 45 -1.71 -6.36 17.38
N ALA A 46 -2.79 -6.36 18.18
CA ALA A 46 -4.15 -6.11 17.67
C ALA A 46 -4.26 -4.72 17.02
N GLN A 47 -3.65 -3.70 17.63
CA GLN A 47 -3.69 -2.34 17.09
C GLN A 47 -2.90 -2.22 15.77
N ALA A 48 -1.71 -2.83 15.70
CA ALA A 48 -0.89 -2.82 14.49
C ALA A 48 -1.54 -3.62 13.35
N ALA A 49 -2.29 -4.69 13.67
CA ALA A 49 -3.05 -5.46 12.71
C ALA A 49 -4.23 -4.67 12.12
N GLU A 50 -5.03 -3.99 12.96
CA GLU A 50 -6.11 -3.12 12.47
C GLU A 50 -5.60 -2.01 11.56
N GLU A 51 -4.48 -1.36 11.94
CA GLU A 51 -3.88 -0.28 11.15
C GLU A 51 -3.31 -0.79 9.81
N LEU A 52 -2.77 -2.02 9.80
CA LEU A 52 -2.35 -2.68 8.56
C LEU A 52 -3.54 -2.98 7.64
N GLU A 53 -4.64 -3.48 8.19
CA GLU A 53 -5.87 -3.73 7.42
C GLU A 53 -6.48 -2.45 6.86
N ASP A 54 -6.48 -1.35 7.62
CA ASP A 54 -6.96 -0.06 7.14
C ASP A 54 -6.08 0.47 6.00
N ALA A 55 -4.75 0.43 6.18
CA ALA A 55 -3.82 0.85 5.13
C ALA A 55 -3.97 0.02 3.85
N LEU A 56 -4.20 -1.30 3.97
CA LEU A 56 -4.47 -2.18 2.83
C LEU A 56 -5.83 -1.88 2.18
N ARG A 57 -6.87 -1.60 2.98
CA ARG A 57 -8.20 -1.23 2.47
C ARG A 57 -8.14 0.09 1.70
N VAL A 58 -7.50 1.10 2.25
CA VAL A 58 -7.31 2.41 1.60
C VAL A 58 -6.52 2.23 0.31
N ALA A 59 -5.42 1.47 0.34
CA ALA A 59 -4.65 1.19 -0.87
C ALA A 59 -5.50 0.49 -1.95
N HIS A 60 -6.30 -0.51 -1.57
CA HIS A 60 -7.18 -1.20 -2.51
C HIS A 60 -8.29 -0.29 -3.07
N ASP A 61 -8.95 0.53 -2.24
CA ASP A 61 -9.98 1.49 -2.68
C ASP A 61 -9.44 2.46 -3.73
N HIS A 62 -8.16 2.84 -3.59
CA HIS A 62 -7.47 3.72 -4.52
C HIS A 62 -6.79 2.99 -5.69
N GLY A 63 -6.95 1.67 -5.82
CA GLY A 63 -6.36 0.88 -6.91
C GLY A 63 -4.85 0.66 -6.80
N VAL A 64 -4.27 0.88 -5.62
CA VAL A 64 -2.85 0.68 -5.34
C VAL A 64 -2.56 -0.79 -5.15
N ALA A 65 -1.73 -1.35 -6.03
CA ALA A 65 -1.26 -2.73 -5.93
C ALA A 65 -0.25 -2.87 -4.77
N THR A 66 -0.71 -3.33 -3.60
CA THR A 66 0.14 -3.54 -2.41
C THR A 66 0.89 -4.88 -2.40
N GLY A 67 0.88 -5.61 -3.53
CA GLY A 67 1.63 -6.85 -3.70
C GLY A 67 1.22 -7.94 -2.72
N ALA A 68 0.01 -8.49 -2.89
CA ALA A 68 -0.34 -9.81 -2.35
C ALA A 68 -1.53 -10.48 -3.07
N TRP A 69 -2.29 -9.80 -3.92
CA TRP A 69 -3.39 -10.43 -4.65
C TRP A 69 -3.80 -9.59 -5.86
N ASP A 70 -3.10 -9.78 -6.97
CA ASP A 70 -3.73 -9.64 -8.28
C ASP A 70 -3.26 -10.79 -9.18
N THR A 71 -4.14 -11.79 -9.30
CA THR A 71 -4.17 -12.76 -10.39
C THR A 71 -5.63 -12.88 -10.83
N ARG A 72 -6.13 -11.93 -11.62
CA ARG A 72 -7.15 -12.22 -12.65
C ARG A 72 -7.33 -11.10 -13.66
#